data_AF-A0A0F8Y771-F1
#
_entry.id   AF-A0A0F8Y771-F1
#
_cell.length_a   1.000
_cell.length_b   1.000
_cell.length_c   1.000
_cell.angle_alpha   90.00
_cell.angle_beta   90.00
_cell.angle_gamma   90.00
#
_symmetry.space_group_name_H-M   'P 1'
#
loop_
_entity.id
_entity.type
_entity.pdbx_description
1 polymer ?
#
loop_
_entity_poly.entity_id
_entity_poly.type
_entity_poly.pdbx_seq_one_letter_code
_entity_poly.pdbx_strand_id
1 'polypeptide(L)'
;GWWELTKKGKNPTKYGIFLKKDTIRGHAYIWNIEIEKIPKDWNKRIEILKSKEINHKLVGVLKTTPRIKVLGRKVWLCNDHLRIYDTEKSSYYGDDAGESRKNSKLQAFRITISLERRLGIKLNPNRIKFRKEHYSLIRNDLAIDQNQKGLIWRIKDDQTGEEWLLIDDSLGEGGELENIGKKAFKTNIPLQKWWNIKKKYNFEVTDEFLIERFKKFDDRDKKFSEVMDKLQTKMIQLTKVVYDLNQDKFKS
;
A
#
# COMPACT_ATOMS: atom_id res chain seq x y z
N GLY A 1 -12.50 -14.77 -2.26
CA GLY A 1 -13.05 -15.67 -1.22
C GLY A 1 -13.08 -14.93 0.11
N TRP A 2 -13.99 -15.29 1.02
CA TRP A 2 -14.02 -14.77 2.39
C TRP A 2 -13.29 -15.77 3.28
N TRP A 3 -12.32 -15.31 4.06
CA TRP A 3 -11.54 -16.16 4.96
C TRP A 3 -11.63 -15.57 6.37
N GLU A 4 -12.11 -16.33 7.34
CA GLU A 4 -12.09 -15.95 8.75
C GLU A 4 -11.12 -16.85 9.53
N LEU A 5 -10.26 -16.24 10.34
CA LEU A 5 -9.31 -16.94 11.19
C LEU A 5 -10.00 -17.51 12.43
N THR A 6 -10.17 -18.83 12.47
CA THR A 6 -10.61 -19.57 13.66
C THR A 6 -9.49 -19.59 14.71
N LYS A 7 -9.84 -19.41 16.00
CA LYS A 7 -8.88 -19.44 17.10
C LYS A 7 -8.24 -20.83 17.23
N LYS A 8 -6.92 -20.90 16.97
CA LYS A 8 -5.97 -21.98 17.33
C LYS A 8 -6.39 -23.41 17.00
N GLY A 9 -5.82 -23.95 15.92
CA GLY A 9 -5.38 -25.34 15.87
C GLY A 9 -3.86 -25.37 15.93
N LYS A 10 -3.28 -26.05 16.94
CA LYS A 10 -1.86 -26.44 16.95
C LYS A 10 -1.50 -27.47 15.86
N ASN A 11 -2.49 -27.85 15.05
CA ASN A 11 -2.28 -28.48 13.76
C ASN A 11 -2.78 -27.49 12.71
N PRO A 12 -1.94 -27.00 11.79
CA PRO A 12 -2.43 -26.34 10.60
C PRO A 12 -3.32 -27.37 9.92
N THR A 13 -4.63 -27.16 9.98
CA THR A 13 -5.56 -28.05 9.31
C THR A 13 -5.16 -28.11 7.85
N LYS A 14 -5.42 -29.24 7.20
CA LYS A 14 -5.17 -29.57 5.77
C LYS A 14 -5.68 -28.52 4.74
N TYR A 15 -6.27 -27.43 5.23
CA TYR A 15 -6.83 -26.27 4.55
C TYR A 15 -6.18 -24.94 4.99
N GLY A 16 -4.99 -24.97 5.59
CA GLY A 16 -4.09 -23.82 5.67
C GLY A 16 -3.69 -23.42 4.26
N ILE A 17 -4.61 -22.73 3.59
CA ILE A 17 -4.55 -22.30 2.20
C ILE A 17 -3.15 -21.74 1.94
N PHE A 18 -2.50 -22.26 0.90
CA PHE A 18 -1.23 -21.77 0.38
C PHE A 18 -1.41 -20.33 -0.11
N LEU A 19 -1.52 -19.37 0.81
CA LEU A 19 -1.43 -17.96 0.48
C LEU A 19 -0.05 -17.77 -0.13
N LYS A 20 -0.05 -17.31 -1.38
CA LYS A 20 1.16 -17.10 -2.15
C LYS A 20 2.00 -16.06 -1.40
N LYS A 21 3.31 -16.26 -1.43
CA LYS A 21 4.28 -15.31 -0.91
C LYS A 21 4.05 -13.94 -1.55
N ASP A 22 4.16 -12.88 -0.76
CA ASP A 22 4.00 -11.50 -1.22
C ASP A 22 2.61 -11.18 -1.81
N THR A 23 1.58 -11.99 -1.50
CA THR A 23 0.18 -11.61 -1.74
C THR A 23 -0.18 -10.37 -0.91
N ILE A 24 -1.01 -9.50 -1.46
CA ILE A 24 -1.50 -8.33 -0.72
C ILE A 24 -2.68 -8.72 0.15
N ARG A 25 -2.59 -8.35 1.42
CA ARG A 25 -3.67 -8.42 2.41
C ARG A 25 -4.10 -7.02 2.80
N GLY A 26 -5.29 -6.60 2.40
CA GLY A 26 -5.93 -5.42 2.95
C GLY A 26 -6.74 -5.75 4.19
N HIS A 27 -6.67 -4.90 5.21
CA HIS A 27 -7.41 -5.11 6.46
C HIS A 27 -7.72 -3.78 7.18
N ALA A 28 -8.44 -3.89 8.31
CA ALA A 28 -8.84 -2.76 9.17
C ALA A 28 -9.59 -1.63 8.44
N TYR A 29 -10.37 -1.99 7.42
CA TYR A 29 -11.10 -1.02 6.62
C TYR A 29 -12.13 -0.23 7.44
N ILE A 30 -12.17 1.09 7.20
CA ILE A 30 -13.22 1.99 7.68
C ILE A 30 -13.87 2.64 6.47
N TRP A 31 -15.17 2.40 6.33
CA TRP A 31 -15.99 2.93 5.24
C TRP A 31 -16.96 3.98 5.78
N ASN A 32 -17.10 5.09 5.07
CA ASN A 32 -18.19 6.05 5.24
C ASN A 32 -19.20 5.84 4.11
N ILE A 33 -20.49 5.81 4.46
CA ILE A 33 -21.60 5.69 3.50
C ILE A 33 -22.48 6.90 3.68
N GLU A 34 -22.69 7.65 2.61
CA GLU A 34 -23.62 8.78 2.63
C GLU A 34 -25.07 8.31 2.65
N ILE A 35 -25.88 9.01 3.45
CA ILE A 35 -27.34 8.84 3.45
C ILE A 35 -27.88 9.67 2.29
N GLU A 36 -28.56 9.04 1.33
CA GLU A 36 -29.01 9.72 0.10
C GLU A 36 -30.01 10.84 0.42
N LYS A 37 -30.96 10.53 1.30
CA LYS A 37 -31.93 11.48 1.83
C LYS A 37 -32.05 11.25 3.32
N ILE A 38 -31.54 12.18 4.11
CA ILE A 38 -31.60 12.13 5.58
C ILE A 38 -33.09 12.10 5.99
N PRO A 39 -33.56 11.06 6.71
CA PRO A 39 -34.91 11.04 7.24
C PRO A 39 -35.17 12.26 8.12
N LYS A 40 -36.38 12.84 8.07
CA LYS A 40 -36.72 14.06 8.84
C LYS A 40 -36.50 13.86 10.35
N ASP A 41 -36.66 12.64 10.81
CA ASP A 41 -36.54 12.14 12.18
C ASP A 41 -35.17 11.51 12.48
N TRP A 42 -34.16 11.68 11.62
CA TRP A 42 -32.82 11.12 11.85
C TRP A 42 -32.09 11.70 13.07
N ASN A 43 -32.47 12.91 13.49
CA ASN A 43 -32.07 13.47 14.78
C ASN A 43 -32.57 12.62 15.97
N LYS A 44 -33.71 11.94 15.81
CA LYS A 44 -34.32 11.00 16.76
C LYS A 44 -33.92 9.54 16.51
N ARG A 45 -32.82 9.29 15.78
CA ARG A 45 -32.36 7.92 15.46
C ARG A 45 -32.23 6.97 16.65
N ILE A 46 -31.96 7.46 17.86
CA ILE A 46 -31.95 6.61 19.07
C ILE A 46 -33.35 6.06 19.38
N GLU A 47 -34.40 6.89 19.24
CA GLU A 47 -35.79 6.46 19.41
C GLU A 47 -36.19 5.47 18.33
N ILE A 48 -35.78 5.71 17.07
CA ILE A 48 -35.98 4.77 15.95
C ILE A 48 -35.33 3.41 16.25
N LEU A 49 -34.13 3.41 16.81
CA LEU A 49 -33.46 2.16 17.20
C LEU A 49 -34.21 1.43 18.32
N LYS A 50 -34.75 2.17 19.31
CA LYS A 50 -35.53 1.59 20.41
C LYS A 50 -36.85 1.00 19.91
N SER A 51 -37.60 1.72 19.08
CA SER A 51 -38.88 1.24 18.54
C SER A 51 -38.74 0.03 17.63
N LYS A 52 -37.58 -0.13 16.98
CA LYS A 52 -37.23 -1.30 16.17
C LYS A 52 -36.52 -2.41 16.95
N GLU A 53 -36.41 -2.28 18.27
CA GLU A 53 -35.71 -3.24 19.14
C GLU A 53 -34.26 -3.52 18.70
N ILE A 54 -33.59 -2.51 18.12
CA ILE A 54 -32.21 -2.62 17.66
C ILE A 54 -31.27 -2.29 18.80
N ASN A 55 -30.59 -3.34 19.28
CA ASN A 55 -29.49 -3.23 20.23
C ASN A 55 -28.41 -2.26 19.75
N HIS A 56 -28.12 -1.25 20.57
CA HIS A 56 -27.11 -0.24 20.30
C HIS A 56 -26.30 0.12 21.55
N LYS A 57 -25.10 0.66 21.35
CA LYS A 57 -24.29 1.28 22.40
C LYS A 57 -23.93 2.69 21.97
N LEU A 58 -23.98 3.64 22.90
CA LEU A 58 -23.55 5.01 22.61
C LEU A 58 -22.02 5.10 22.65
N VAL A 59 -21.44 5.79 21.67
CA VAL A 59 -20.00 5.94 21.47
C VAL A 59 -19.63 7.39 21.13
N GLY A 60 -18.33 7.66 21.06
CA GLY A 60 -17.76 9.00 20.88
C GLY A 60 -17.51 9.70 22.22
N VAL A 61 -16.79 10.82 22.18
CA VAL A 61 -16.41 11.61 23.37
C VAL A 61 -17.64 12.01 24.18
N LEU A 62 -18.68 12.50 23.48
CA LEU A 62 -19.94 12.94 24.09
C LEU A 62 -20.92 11.79 24.36
N LYS A 63 -20.58 10.53 24.00
CA LYS A 63 -21.48 9.36 24.08
C LYS A 63 -22.87 9.63 23.46
N THR A 64 -22.92 10.31 22.32
CA THR A 64 -24.18 10.64 21.62
C THR A 64 -24.39 9.83 20.34
N THR A 65 -23.34 9.23 19.79
CA THR A 65 -23.43 8.51 18.51
C THR A 65 -23.86 7.07 18.76
N PRO A 66 -25.01 6.60 18.24
CA PRO A 66 -25.38 5.21 18.38
C PRO A 66 -24.50 4.32 17.50
N ARG A 67 -23.97 3.25 18.11
CA ARG A 67 -23.26 2.15 17.45
C ARG A 67 -24.09 0.89 17.51
N ILE A 68 -24.38 0.33 16.34
CA ILE A 68 -25.05 -0.97 16.19
C ILE A 68 -24.07 -2.02 15.65
N LYS A 69 -24.51 -3.28 15.62
CA LYS A 69 -23.81 -4.37 14.91
C LYS A 69 -24.65 -4.87 13.74
N VAL A 70 -24.08 -4.94 12.54
CA VAL A 70 -24.73 -5.48 11.35
C VAL A 70 -23.76 -6.46 10.68
N LEU A 71 -24.19 -7.70 10.47
CA LEU A 71 -23.36 -8.79 9.92
C LEU A 71 -21.99 -8.90 10.64
N GLY A 72 -22.01 -8.82 11.98
CA GLY A 72 -20.78 -8.88 12.80
C GLY A 72 -19.90 -7.62 12.77
N ARG A 73 -20.20 -6.61 11.95
CA ARG A 73 -19.44 -5.35 11.86
C ARG A 73 -20.04 -4.24 12.71
N LYS A 74 -19.18 -3.39 13.27
CA LYS A 74 -19.60 -2.22 14.07
C LYS A 74 -19.99 -1.11 13.10
N VAL A 75 -21.18 -0.53 13.26
CA VAL A 75 -21.66 0.58 12.44
C VAL A 75 -22.05 1.76 13.33
N TRP A 76 -21.47 2.93 13.08
CA TRP A 76 -21.80 4.17 13.79
C TRP A 76 -22.79 4.97 12.95
N LEU A 77 -23.88 5.43 13.57
CA LEU A 77 -24.91 6.23 12.93
C LEU A 77 -24.63 7.72 13.18
N CYS A 78 -23.84 8.33 12.30
CA CYS A 78 -23.51 9.76 12.39
C CYS A 78 -24.69 10.62 11.88
N ASN A 79 -24.51 11.94 11.88
CA ASN A 79 -25.58 12.88 11.52
C ASN A 79 -25.95 12.82 10.03
N ASP A 80 -24.96 12.66 9.15
CA ASP A 80 -25.09 12.76 7.68
C ASP A 80 -24.56 11.51 6.94
N HIS A 81 -23.87 10.62 7.65
CA HIS A 81 -23.29 9.39 7.11
C HIS A 81 -23.37 8.23 8.09
N LEU A 82 -23.16 7.02 7.59
CA LEU A 82 -22.87 5.85 8.39
C LEU A 82 -21.39 5.51 8.30
N ARG A 83 -20.80 5.06 9.41
CA ARG A 83 -19.42 4.58 9.41
C ARG A 83 -19.36 3.09 9.76
N ILE A 84 -18.92 2.28 8.81
CA ILE A 84 -18.69 0.85 8.99
C ILE A 84 -17.24 0.64 9.39
N TYR A 85 -17.04 -0.07 10.48
CA TYR A 85 -15.74 -0.56 10.91
C TYR A 85 -15.67 -2.05 10.63
N ASP A 86 -14.69 -2.44 9.84
CA ASP A 86 -14.39 -3.85 9.64
C ASP A 86 -13.90 -4.50 10.94
N THR A 87 -13.90 -5.84 11.00
CA THR A 87 -13.27 -6.53 12.12
C THR A 87 -11.76 -6.58 11.94
N GLU A 88 -11.03 -6.59 13.05
CA GLU A 88 -9.56 -6.76 13.07
C GLU A 88 -9.12 -8.05 12.38
N LYS A 89 -9.95 -9.09 12.43
CA LYS A 89 -9.72 -10.39 11.77
C LYS A 89 -10.18 -10.44 10.31
N SER A 90 -10.75 -9.36 9.78
CA SER A 90 -11.15 -9.32 8.37
C SER A 90 -9.94 -9.05 7.51
N SER A 91 -9.54 -10.07 6.77
CA SER A 91 -8.48 -9.98 5.78
C SER A 91 -9.07 -10.13 4.38
N TYR A 92 -8.70 -9.22 3.49
CA TYR A 92 -9.07 -9.25 2.08
C TYR A 92 -7.80 -9.46 1.28
N TYR A 93 -7.71 -10.59 0.60
CA TYR A 93 -6.52 -10.92 -0.19
C TYR A 93 -6.76 -10.57 -1.65
N GLY A 94 -5.69 -10.17 -2.33
CA GLY A 94 -5.66 -9.91 -3.76
C GLY A 94 -4.22 -9.91 -4.28
N ASP A 95 -4.08 -9.98 -5.60
CA ASP A 95 -2.78 -9.87 -6.28
C ASP A 95 -2.17 -8.48 -6.07
N ASP A 96 -3.02 -7.46 -5.90
CA ASP A 96 -2.63 -6.09 -5.55
C ASP A 96 -3.60 -5.42 -4.57
N ALA A 97 -3.26 -4.21 -4.13
CA ALA A 97 -4.11 -3.40 -3.26
C ALA A 97 -5.47 -3.05 -3.88
N GLY A 98 -5.55 -2.92 -5.21
CA GLY A 98 -6.77 -2.62 -5.95
C GLY A 98 -7.79 -3.75 -5.84
N GLU A 99 -7.35 -4.99 -6.07
CA GLU A 99 -8.18 -6.17 -5.94
C GLU A 99 -8.63 -6.40 -4.50
N SER A 100 -7.69 -6.30 -3.53
CA SER A 100 -8.02 -6.38 -2.11
C SER A 100 -9.10 -5.36 -1.72
N ARG A 101 -8.96 -4.11 -2.17
CA ARG A 101 -9.93 -3.05 -1.92
C ARG A 101 -11.29 -3.33 -2.54
N LYS A 102 -11.32 -3.86 -3.77
CA LYS A 102 -12.54 -4.26 -4.47
C LYS A 102 -13.28 -5.35 -3.67
N ASN A 103 -12.54 -6.34 -3.17
CA ASN A 103 -13.09 -7.41 -2.33
C ASN A 103 -13.69 -6.87 -1.02
N SER A 104 -13.01 -5.92 -0.35
CA SER A 104 -13.54 -5.26 0.85
C SER A 104 -14.77 -4.39 0.56
N LYS A 105 -14.75 -3.64 -0.55
CA LYS A 105 -15.90 -2.80 -0.97
C LYS A 105 -17.15 -3.65 -1.24
N LEU A 106 -17.01 -4.86 -1.79
CA LEU A 106 -18.12 -5.78 -1.98
C LEU A 106 -18.76 -6.20 -0.64
N GLN A 107 -17.97 -6.39 0.41
CA GLN A 107 -18.52 -6.65 1.75
C GLN A 107 -19.19 -5.41 2.33
N ALA A 108 -18.59 -4.23 2.18
CA ALA A 108 -19.22 -2.98 2.59
C ALA A 108 -20.60 -2.81 1.93
N PHE A 109 -20.72 -3.11 0.64
CA PHE A 109 -21.99 -3.09 -0.10
C PHE A 109 -23.05 -4.03 0.50
N ARG A 110 -22.69 -5.27 0.87
CA ARG A 110 -23.60 -6.21 1.55
C ARG A 110 -24.10 -5.69 2.90
N ILE A 111 -23.21 -5.03 3.64
CA ILE A 111 -23.54 -4.39 4.92
C ILE A 111 -24.49 -3.20 4.67
N THR A 112 -24.26 -2.41 3.62
CA THR A 112 -25.16 -1.30 3.20
C THR A 112 -26.58 -1.80 2.97
N ILE A 113 -26.77 -2.84 2.15
CA ILE A 113 -28.11 -3.41 1.88
C ILE A 113 -28.77 -3.87 3.18
N SER A 114 -28.01 -4.52 4.06
CA SER A 114 -28.52 -4.98 5.36
C SER A 114 -28.90 -3.82 6.28
N LEU A 115 -28.15 -2.71 6.23
CA LEU A 115 -28.43 -1.49 6.97
C LEU A 115 -29.71 -0.82 6.47
N GLU A 116 -29.92 -0.71 5.15
CA GLU A 116 -31.13 -0.12 4.58
C GLU A 116 -32.38 -0.86 5.06
N ARG A 117 -32.38 -2.20 4.97
CA ARG A 117 -33.50 -3.03 5.44
C ARG A 117 -33.76 -2.87 6.93
N ARG A 118 -32.69 -2.87 7.73
CA ARG A 118 -32.81 -2.83 9.20
C ARG A 118 -33.24 -1.46 9.72
N LEU A 119 -32.71 -0.39 9.13
CA LEU A 119 -32.98 0.99 9.56
C LEU A 119 -34.17 1.61 8.84
N GLY A 120 -34.60 1.06 7.70
CA GLY A 120 -35.66 1.65 6.87
C GLY A 120 -35.24 2.98 6.25
N ILE A 121 -33.96 3.11 5.88
CA ILE A 121 -33.40 4.31 5.25
C ILE A 121 -32.82 3.96 3.89
N LYS A 122 -32.76 4.94 3.00
CA LYS A 122 -32.10 4.81 1.70
C LYS A 122 -30.65 5.29 1.79
N LEU A 123 -29.72 4.39 1.51
CA LEU A 123 -28.29 4.66 1.47
C LEU A 123 -27.84 4.74 0.01
N ASN A 124 -26.79 5.51 -0.27
CA ASN A 124 -26.22 5.54 -1.61
C ASN A 124 -24.99 4.61 -1.68
N PRO A 125 -25.12 3.38 -2.22
CA PRO A 125 -24.00 2.45 -2.31
C PRO A 125 -22.88 2.92 -3.24
N ASN A 126 -23.19 3.82 -4.19
CA ASN A 126 -22.17 4.40 -5.07
C ASN A 126 -21.30 5.43 -4.34
N ARG A 127 -21.76 5.92 -3.17
CA ARG A 127 -21.04 6.87 -2.32
C ARG A 127 -20.41 6.23 -1.09
N ILE A 128 -20.02 4.95 -1.20
CA ILE A 128 -19.16 4.31 -0.22
C ILE A 128 -17.75 4.89 -0.37
N LYS A 129 -17.41 5.80 0.54
CA LYS A 129 -16.12 6.47 0.62
C LYS A 129 -15.24 5.77 1.63
N PHE A 130 -13.98 5.68 1.27
CA PHE A 130 -12.97 5.08 2.11
C PHE A 130 -12.41 6.10 3.13
N ARG A 131 -12.08 5.66 4.35
CA ARG A 131 -11.49 6.51 5.39
C ARG A 131 -10.14 6.01 5.94
N LYS A 132 -10.00 4.71 6.21
CA LYS A 132 -8.77 4.10 6.76
C LYS A 132 -8.64 2.63 6.33
N GLU A 133 -7.46 2.21 5.86
CA GLU A 133 -7.09 0.96 5.20
C GLU A 133 -5.62 0.78 5.48
N HIS A 134 -5.23 -0.47 5.68
CA HIS A 134 -3.85 -0.89 5.63
C HIS A 134 -3.70 -2.00 4.58
N TYR A 135 -2.49 -2.13 4.04
CA TYR A 135 -2.14 -3.19 3.10
C TYR A 135 -0.83 -3.82 3.52
N SER A 136 -0.80 -5.15 3.62
CA SER A 136 0.40 -5.89 3.97
C SER A 136 0.81 -6.82 2.84
N LEU A 137 2.10 -6.86 2.54
CA LEU A 137 2.69 -8.01 1.84
C LEU A 137 2.88 -9.12 2.87
N ILE A 138 2.11 -10.20 2.76
CA ILE A 138 2.19 -11.32 3.70
C ILE A 138 3.32 -12.27 3.31
N ARG A 139 3.89 -12.97 4.30
CA ARG A 139 5.00 -13.91 4.11
C ARG A 139 6.19 -13.27 3.42
N ASN A 140 6.42 -11.99 3.71
CA ASN A 140 7.49 -11.20 3.14
C ASN A 140 8.82 -11.58 3.81
N ASP A 141 9.87 -11.84 3.02
CA ASP A 141 11.15 -12.33 3.55
C ASP A 141 11.81 -11.37 4.54
N LEU A 142 11.80 -10.07 4.23
CA LEU A 142 12.35 -9.07 5.13
C LEU A 142 11.56 -9.04 6.43
N ALA A 143 10.23 -9.03 6.34
CA ALA A 143 9.40 -9.05 7.53
C ALA A 143 9.63 -10.32 8.38
N ILE A 144 9.70 -11.50 7.75
CA ILE A 144 10.00 -12.76 8.44
C ILE A 144 11.35 -12.68 9.16
N ASP A 145 12.42 -12.25 8.49
CA ASP A 145 13.75 -12.12 9.07
C ASP A 145 13.79 -11.14 10.26
N GLN A 146 13.16 -9.97 10.13
CA GLN A 146 13.12 -8.99 11.20
C GLN A 146 12.27 -9.46 12.39
N ASN A 147 11.14 -10.12 12.12
CA ASN A 147 10.28 -10.66 13.17
C ASN A 147 10.96 -11.83 13.92
N GLN A 148 11.74 -12.68 13.24
CA GLN A 148 12.57 -13.71 13.88
C GLN A 148 13.61 -13.12 14.84
N LYS A 149 14.11 -11.90 14.54
CA LYS A 149 15.01 -11.14 15.41
C LYS A 149 14.27 -10.37 16.52
N GLY A 150 12.94 -10.40 16.55
CA GLY A 150 12.13 -9.64 17.50
C GLY A 150 12.16 -8.13 17.25
N LEU A 151 12.50 -7.68 16.03
CA LEU A 151 12.62 -6.28 15.67
C LEU A 151 11.34 -5.76 15.02
N ILE A 152 10.82 -4.65 15.55
CA ILE A 152 9.69 -3.93 14.98
C ILE A 152 10.21 -2.66 14.33
N TRP A 153 9.92 -2.49 13.02
CA TRP A 153 10.36 -1.32 12.27
C TRP A 153 9.20 -0.40 11.97
N ARG A 154 9.36 0.89 12.30
CA ARG A 154 8.40 1.96 12.00
C ARG A 154 9.10 2.99 11.13
N ILE A 155 8.74 3.04 9.85
CA ILE A 155 9.36 3.96 8.90
C ILE A 155 8.44 5.15 8.70
N LYS A 156 9.03 6.34 8.85
CA LYS A 156 8.37 7.62 8.68
C LYS A 156 8.79 8.27 7.36
N ASP A 157 7.91 9.12 6.85
CA ASP A 157 8.21 10.01 5.74
C ASP A 157 8.95 11.22 6.31
N ASP A 158 10.16 11.50 5.81
CA ASP A 158 11.04 12.53 6.41
C ASP A 158 10.46 13.95 6.31
N GLN A 159 9.60 14.21 5.31
CA GLN A 159 9.01 15.53 5.09
C GLN A 159 7.82 15.78 6.01
N THR A 160 7.00 14.74 6.24
CA THR A 160 5.74 14.85 6.98
C THR A 160 5.84 14.33 8.41
N GLY A 161 6.83 13.50 8.72
CA GLY A 161 6.96 12.75 9.96
C GLY A 161 5.93 11.65 10.16
N GLU A 162 5.03 11.43 9.19
CA GLU A 162 3.97 10.41 9.29
C GLU A 162 4.55 9.00 9.02
N GLU A 163 4.13 8.02 9.83
CA GLU A 163 4.46 6.60 9.57
C GLU A 163 3.72 6.12 8.31
N TRP A 164 4.44 5.46 7.40
CA TRP A 164 3.87 4.94 6.15
C TRP A 164 4.20 3.47 5.89
N LEU A 165 5.20 2.92 6.59
CA LEU A 165 5.56 1.50 6.55
C LEU A 165 5.82 0.97 7.96
N LEU A 166 5.31 -0.22 8.21
CA LEU A 166 5.44 -0.97 9.45
C LEU A 166 5.89 -2.40 9.14
N ILE A 167 6.87 -2.90 9.87
CA ILE A 167 7.19 -4.33 9.92
C ILE A 167 6.78 -4.83 11.29
N ASP A 168 5.71 -5.63 11.33
CA ASP A 168 5.12 -6.16 12.54
C ASP A 168 4.42 -7.50 12.24
N ASP A 169 4.51 -8.47 13.15
CA ASP A 169 3.76 -9.74 13.08
C ASP A 169 2.70 -9.84 14.17
N SER A 170 2.26 -8.71 14.74
CA SER A 170 1.28 -8.69 15.83
C SER A 170 -0.04 -9.41 15.51
N LEU A 171 -0.36 -9.59 14.22
CA LEU A 171 -1.52 -10.35 13.75
C LEU A 171 -1.25 -11.85 13.53
N GLY A 172 0.01 -12.29 13.62
CA GLY A 172 0.43 -13.69 13.55
C GLY A 172 0.24 -14.33 12.17
N GLU A 173 0.19 -13.52 11.11
CA GLU A 173 0.02 -13.99 9.73
C GLU A 173 1.35 -14.33 9.03
N GLY A 174 2.48 -14.20 9.75
CA GLY A 174 3.77 -14.76 9.37
C GLY A 174 4.57 -13.83 8.47
N GLY A 175 4.97 -12.68 9.00
CA GLY A 175 5.89 -11.76 8.34
C GLY A 175 5.21 -10.78 7.42
N GLU A 176 4.67 -9.71 8.01
CA GLU A 176 3.96 -8.66 7.29
C GLU A 176 4.82 -7.42 7.09
N LEU A 177 4.90 -6.99 5.83
CA LEU A 177 5.43 -5.68 5.46
C LEU A 177 4.23 -4.79 5.12
N GLU A 178 3.83 -3.93 6.06
CA GLU A 178 2.55 -3.23 6.06
C GLU A 178 2.69 -1.75 5.70
N ASN A 179 1.94 -1.31 4.69
CA ASN A 179 1.69 0.10 4.42
C ASN A 179 0.49 0.60 5.23
N ILE A 180 0.74 1.67 5.99
CA ILE A 180 -0.25 2.31 6.85
C ILE A 180 -0.47 3.77 6.47
N GLY A 181 -1.42 4.42 7.13
CA GLY A 181 -1.70 5.85 6.96
C GLY A 181 -2.62 6.17 5.78
N LYS A 182 -2.84 7.47 5.55
CA LYS A 182 -3.81 7.97 4.55
C LYS A 182 -3.42 7.61 3.11
N LYS A 183 -2.12 7.41 2.87
CA LYS A 183 -1.56 7.10 1.54
C LYS A 183 -1.29 5.60 1.35
N ALA A 184 -1.67 4.72 2.28
CA ALA A 184 -1.38 3.28 2.25
C ALA A 184 -1.65 2.62 0.88
N PHE A 185 -2.81 2.90 0.28
CA PHE A 185 -3.14 2.40 -1.06
C PHE A 185 -2.15 2.85 -2.15
N LYS A 186 -1.75 4.13 -2.10
CA LYS A 186 -0.86 4.74 -3.09
C LYS A 186 0.59 4.29 -2.90
N THR A 187 1.02 4.04 -1.66
CA THR A 187 2.38 3.62 -1.33
C THR A 187 2.58 2.11 -1.48
N ASN A 188 1.52 1.30 -1.34
CA ASN A 188 1.63 -0.15 -1.45
C ASN A 188 1.99 -0.64 -2.86
N ILE A 189 1.37 -0.06 -3.91
CA ILE A 189 1.65 -0.43 -5.29
C ILE A 189 3.15 -0.24 -5.67
N PRO A 190 3.77 0.95 -5.46
CA PRO A 190 5.18 1.12 -5.74
C PRO A 190 6.09 0.28 -4.84
N LEU A 191 5.73 0.07 -3.56
CA LEU A 191 6.47 -0.84 -2.67
C LEU A 191 6.50 -2.26 -3.22
N GLN A 192 5.34 -2.79 -3.62
CA GLN A 192 5.23 -4.12 -4.20
C GLN A 192 6.06 -4.25 -5.48
N LYS A 193 6.01 -3.23 -6.35
CA LYS A 193 6.85 -3.18 -7.56
C LYS A 193 8.34 -3.18 -7.24
N TRP A 194 8.77 -2.31 -6.33
CA TRP A 194 10.16 -2.22 -5.88
C TRP A 194 10.65 -3.56 -5.32
N TRP A 195 9.86 -4.16 -4.44
CA TRP A 195 10.18 -5.44 -3.81
C TRP A 195 10.31 -6.57 -4.84
N ASN A 196 9.35 -6.67 -5.77
CA ASN A 196 9.38 -7.67 -6.84
C ASN A 196 10.59 -7.49 -7.77
N ILE A 197 10.98 -6.24 -8.08
CA ILE A 197 12.18 -5.93 -8.86
C ILE A 197 13.44 -6.39 -8.11
N LYS A 198 13.59 -6.01 -6.83
CA LYS A 198 14.77 -6.39 -6.04
C LYS A 198 14.86 -7.92 -5.92
N LYS A 199 13.74 -8.62 -5.70
CA LYS A 199 13.68 -10.09 -5.72
C LYS A 199 14.12 -10.70 -7.05
N LYS A 200 13.64 -10.17 -8.18
CA LYS A 200 14.00 -10.66 -9.52
C LYS A 200 15.52 -10.65 -9.76
N TYR A 201 16.22 -9.69 -9.17
CA TYR A 201 17.67 -9.53 -9.30
C TYR A 201 18.43 -9.94 -8.04
N ASN A 202 17.88 -10.82 -7.20
CA ASN A 202 18.51 -11.31 -5.96
C ASN A 202 19.06 -10.19 -5.05
N PHE A 203 18.43 -9.02 -5.08
CA PHE A 203 18.87 -7.81 -4.37
C PHE A 203 20.27 -7.30 -4.75
N GLU A 204 20.87 -7.79 -5.84
CA GLU A 204 22.20 -7.37 -6.31
C GLU A 204 22.19 -5.96 -6.93
N VAL A 205 21.06 -5.55 -7.50
CA VAL A 205 20.89 -4.22 -8.10
C VAL A 205 20.40 -3.25 -7.04
N THR A 206 21.34 -2.64 -6.31
CA THR A 206 21.08 -1.52 -5.39
C THR A 206 21.12 -0.18 -6.10
N ASP A 207 20.64 0.87 -5.45
CA ASP A 207 20.67 2.22 -6.04
C ASP A 207 22.13 2.72 -6.06
N GLU A 208 22.91 2.32 -5.07
CA GLU A 208 24.37 2.45 -5.01
C GLU A 208 25.05 1.71 -6.17
N PHE A 209 24.62 0.49 -6.49
CA PHE A 209 25.13 -0.27 -7.63
C PHE A 209 24.89 0.47 -8.95
N LEU A 210 23.69 1.04 -9.15
CA LEU A 210 23.39 1.85 -10.32
C LEU A 210 24.24 3.11 -10.37
N ILE A 211 24.36 3.85 -9.26
CA ILE A 211 25.19 5.06 -9.16
C ILE A 211 26.66 4.73 -9.44
N GLU A 212 27.20 3.66 -8.87
CA GLU A 212 28.57 3.22 -9.13
C GLU A 212 28.79 2.84 -10.59
N ARG A 213 27.82 2.16 -11.22
CA ARG A 213 27.90 1.82 -12.64
C ARG A 213 27.85 3.07 -13.51
N PHE A 214 26.99 4.04 -13.21
CA PHE A 214 26.94 5.32 -13.91
C PHE A 214 28.23 6.12 -13.75
N LYS A 215 28.80 6.19 -12.55
CA LYS A 215 30.13 6.80 -12.33
C LYS A 215 31.21 6.15 -13.18
N LYS A 216 31.22 4.81 -13.27
CA LYS A 216 32.15 4.05 -14.14
C LYS A 216 31.91 4.27 -15.64
N PHE A 217 30.73 4.73 -16.07
CA PHE A 217 30.47 5.13 -17.44
C PHE A 217 30.99 6.55 -17.68
N ASP A 218 30.70 7.49 -16.78
CA ASP A 218 31.19 8.87 -16.86
C ASP A 218 32.74 8.93 -16.88
N ASP A 219 33.40 8.11 -16.06
CA ASP A 219 34.86 7.96 -16.07
C ASP A 219 35.41 7.37 -17.39
N ARG A 220 34.63 6.50 -18.05
CA ARG A 220 35.01 5.93 -19.35
C ARG A 220 34.82 6.95 -20.47
N ASP A 221 33.74 7.72 -20.46
CA ASP A 221 33.47 8.76 -21.44
C ASP A 221 34.52 9.87 -21.36
N LYS A 222 34.94 10.27 -20.15
CA LYS A 222 36.07 11.20 -19.93
C LYS A 222 37.37 10.68 -20.54
N LYS A 223 37.73 9.42 -20.25
CA LYS A 223 38.93 8.79 -20.83
C LYS A 223 38.87 8.70 -22.36
N PHE A 224 37.69 8.41 -22.91
CA PHE A 224 37.50 8.37 -24.36
C PHE A 224 37.68 9.75 -24.99
N SER A 225 37.10 10.80 -24.38
CA SER A 225 37.29 12.20 -24.81
C SER A 225 38.76 12.59 -24.81
N GLU A 226 39.50 12.27 -23.74
CA GLU A 226 40.95 12.54 -23.66
C GLU A 226 41.75 11.83 -24.76
N VAL A 227 41.38 10.59 -25.11
CA VAL A 227 42.02 9.85 -26.21
C VAL A 227 41.72 10.51 -27.56
N MET A 228 40.48 10.95 -27.79
CA MET A 228 40.08 11.65 -29.01
C MET A 228 40.79 13.00 -29.17
N ASP A 229 40.92 13.77 -28.09
CA ASP A 229 41.65 15.05 -28.10
C ASP A 229 43.14 14.85 -28.43
N LYS A 230 43.76 13.81 -27.86
CA LYS A 230 45.15 13.43 -28.20
C LYS A 230 45.28 13.01 -29.66
N LEU A 231 44.33 12.26 -30.19
CA LEU A 231 44.34 11.86 -31.61
C LEU A 231 44.18 13.07 -32.53
N GLN A 232 43.25 13.98 -32.23
CA GLN A 232 43.06 15.22 -32.98
C GLN A 232 44.32 16.09 -32.96
N THR A 233 44.96 16.22 -31.80
CA THR A 233 46.23 16.97 -31.67
C THR A 233 47.33 16.37 -32.54
N LYS A 234 47.48 15.04 -32.52
CA LYS A 234 48.46 14.33 -33.37
C LYS A 234 48.14 14.48 -34.86
N MET A 235 46.87 14.44 -35.26
CA MET A 235 46.47 14.68 -36.65
C MET A 235 46.82 16.10 -37.10
N ILE A 236 46.56 17.12 -36.27
CA ILE A 236 46.93 18.51 -36.57
C ILE A 236 48.45 18.64 -36.74
N GLN A 237 49.23 18.03 -35.85
CA GLN A 237 50.69 18.02 -35.95
C GLN A 237 51.17 17.33 -37.23
N LEU A 238 50.62 16.17 -37.57
CA LEU A 238 50.96 15.43 -38.79
C LEU A 238 50.63 16.25 -40.05
N THR A 239 49.44 16.85 -40.10
CA THR A 239 49.02 17.73 -41.21
C THR A 239 49.98 18.89 -41.39
N LYS A 240 50.44 19.50 -40.29
CA LYS A 240 51.45 20.58 -40.33
C LYS A 240 52.78 20.09 -40.92
N VAL A 241 53.29 18.95 -40.45
CA VAL A 241 54.53 18.35 -40.98
C VAL A 241 54.42 18.06 -42.48
N VAL A 242 53.30 17.48 -42.93
CA VAL A 242 53.06 17.21 -44.36
C VAL A 242 52.98 18.50 -45.17
N TYR A 243 52.33 19.53 -44.65
CA TYR A 243 52.27 20.84 -45.29
C TYR A 243 53.67 21.46 -45.45
N ASP A 244 54.47 21.47 -44.38
CA ASP A 244 55.83 22.03 -44.38
C ASP A 244 56.73 21.29 -45.38
N LEU A 245 56.69 19.94 -45.39
CA LEU A 245 57.44 19.12 -46.35
C LEU A 245 57.06 19.38 -47.81
N ASN A 246 55.78 19.67 -48.08
CA ASN A 246 55.34 20.01 -49.43
C ASN A 246 55.81 21.40 -49.84
N GLN A 247 55.80 22.38 -48.94
CA GLN A 247 56.32 23.73 -49.21
C GLN A 247 57.82 23.71 -49.55
N ASP A 248 58.60 22.88 -48.86
CA ASP A 248 60.03 22.75 -49.13
C ASP A 248 60.32 22.14 -50.52
N LYS A 249 59.48 21.20 -50.99
CA LYS A 249 59.60 20.63 -52.35
C LYS A 249 59.33 21.63 -53.47
N PHE A 250 58.57 22.69 -53.23
CA PHE A 250 58.29 23.73 -54.23
C PHE A 250 59.32 24.87 -54.21
N LYS A 251 60.26 24.87 -53.25
CA LYS A 251 61.33 25.86 -53.14
C LYS A 251 62.68 25.37 -53.69
N SER A 252 62.80 24.09 -54.01
CA SER A 252 63.95 23.46 -54.68
C SER A 252 63.72 23.31 -56.17
#